data_AF-A0A0F8W844-F1
#
_entry.id   AF-A0A0F8W844-F1
#
_cell.length_a   1.000
_cell.length_b   1.000
_cell.length_c   1.000
_cell.angle_alpha   90.00
_cell.angle_beta   90.00
_cell.angle_gamma   90.00
#
_symmetry.space_group_name_H-M   'P 1'
#
loop_
_entity.id
_entity.type
_entity.pdbx_description
1 polymer ?
#
loop_
_entity_poly.entity_id
_entity_poly.type
_entity_poly.pdbx_seq_one_letter_code
_entity_poly.pdbx_strand_id
1 'polypeptide(L)'
;RKDPHVSTGSATLSDYKGSGYDRGHIIPAADMKWSPDAMSASFFMSNMSPQDPSFNRGIWKKLEEQVREWAVGNREIYVVTGPVLTEFPHSINCTFFRTAGNTSCSASSGIGQSGMV
;
A
#
# COMPACT_ATOMS: atom_id res chain seq x y z
N ARG A 1 6.00 5.95 13.01
CA ARG A 1 5.93 6.10 14.49
C ARG A 1 4.63 5.47 14.98
N LYS A 2 4.52 5.11 16.26
CA LYS A 2 3.25 4.58 16.81
C LYS A 2 2.11 5.57 16.53
N ASP A 3 0.96 5.03 16.17
CA ASP A 3 -0.27 5.81 16.05
C ASP A 3 -0.86 6.05 17.44
N PRO A 4 -1.03 7.32 17.88
CA PRO A 4 -1.61 7.63 19.18
C PRO A 4 -3.11 7.29 19.28
N HIS A 5 -3.80 7.11 18.16
CA HIS A 5 -5.24 6.82 18.11
C HIS A 5 -5.57 5.33 18.18
N VAL A 6 -4.57 4.44 18.04
CA VAL A 6 -4.77 2.99 18.17
C VAL A 6 -4.59 2.57 19.62
N SER A 7 -5.70 2.35 20.31
CA SER A 7 -5.76 1.99 21.73
C SER A 7 -5.34 0.54 22.04
N THR A 8 -5.48 -0.36 21.07
CA THR A 8 -5.24 -1.81 21.23
C THR A 8 -3.78 -2.23 21.14
N GLY A 9 -2.86 -1.29 20.88
CA GLY A 9 -1.46 -1.56 20.59
C GLY A 9 -1.13 -1.31 19.12
N SER A 10 0.13 -0.97 18.84
CA SER A 10 0.59 -0.56 17.52
C SER A 10 1.98 -1.12 17.29
N ALA A 11 2.27 -1.50 16.04
CA ALA A 11 3.61 -1.85 15.62
C ALA A 11 4.58 -0.68 15.87
N THR A 12 5.85 -1.02 15.97
CA THR A 12 6.95 -0.13 16.31
C THR A 12 8.07 -0.24 15.29
N LEU A 13 9.06 0.66 15.38
CA LEU A 13 10.21 0.62 14.47
C LEU A 13 11.04 -0.65 14.65
N SER A 14 11.06 -1.23 15.86
CA SER A 14 11.79 -2.46 16.14
C SER A 14 11.18 -3.68 15.46
N ASP A 15 9.86 -3.74 15.28
CA ASP A 15 9.19 -4.88 14.64
C ASP A 15 9.60 -5.06 13.16
N TYR A 16 9.99 -3.97 12.50
CA TYR A 16 10.48 -3.99 11.13
C TYR A 16 12.00 -4.12 11.03
N LYS A 17 12.74 -3.68 12.05
CA LYS A 17 14.20 -3.61 11.99
C LYS A 17 14.79 -5.01 11.94
N GLY A 18 15.49 -5.33 10.85
CA GLY A 18 16.10 -6.66 10.65
C GLY A 18 15.12 -7.76 10.24
N SER A 19 13.85 -7.43 9.98
CA SER A 19 12.83 -8.40 9.55
C SER A 19 12.98 -8.87 8.09
N GLY A 20 13.75 -8.14 7.29
CA GLY A 20 13.79 -8.31 5.82
C GLY A 20 12.69 -7.55 5.08
N TYR A 21 11.68 -7.02 5.78
CA TYR A 21 10.58 -6.26 5.19
C TYR A 21 10.76 -4.75 5.32
N ASP A 22 10.30 -4.03 4.31
CA ASP A 22 10.14 -2.58 4.37
C ASP A 22 8.88 -2.20 5.16
N ARG A 23 8.90 -0.98 5.70
CA ARG A 23 7.71 -0.27 6.16
C ARG A 23 6.99 0.32 4.94
N GLY A 24 6.22 -0.52 4.26
CA GLY A 24 5.49 -0.12 3.06
C GLY A 24 4.27 0.70 3.42
N HIS A 25 4.14 1.89 2.81
CA HIS A 25 2.98 2.74 3.01
C HIS A 25 1.76 2.14 2.31
N ILE A 26 0.61 2.15 2.98
CA ILE A 26 -0.68 1.82 2.36
C ILE A 26 -1.29 3.06 1.69
N ILE A 27 -1.17 4.21 2.35
CA ILE A 27 -1.42 5.54 1.81
C ILE A 27 -0.06 6.25 1.60
N PRO A 28 0.35 6.56 0.35
CA PRO A 28 1.70 7.06 0.07
C PRO A 28 1.92 8.47 0.63
N ALA A 29 3.08 8.73 1.23
CA ALA A 29 3.43 10.07 1.73
C ALA A 29 3.46 11.14 0.62
N ALA A 30 3.77 10.74 -0.62
CA ALA A 30 3.81 11.63 -1.78
C ALA A 30 2.43 12.20 -2.14
N ASP A 31 1.36 11.49 -1.80
CA ASP A 31 -0.03 11.92 -2.06
C ASP A 31 -0.51 12.95 -1.03
N MET A 32 0.20 13.05 0.11
CA MET A 32 -0.12 13.94 1.22
C MET A 32 0.71 15.24 1.21
N LYS A 33 1.43 15.53 0.12
CA LYS A 33 2.30 16.72 0.00
C LYS A 33 1.60 18.07 0.18
N TRP A 34 0.28 18.11 0.05
CA TRP A 34 -0.55 19.30 0.21
C TRP A 34 -0.67 19.76 1.68
N SER A 35 -0.37 18.91 2.66
CA SER A 35 -0.41 19.25 4.09
C SER A 35 0.74 18.61 4.87
N PRO A 36 1.55 19.39 5.61
CA PRO A 36 2.59 18.84 6.48
C PRO A 36 2.04 17.86 7.52
N ASP A 37 0.86 18.13 8.06
CA ASP A 37 0.21 17.28 9.05
C ASP A 37 -0.25 15.96 8.43
N ALA A 38 -0.85 16.02 7.23
CA ALA A 38 -1.24 14.81 6.49
C ALA A 38 -0.03 13.97 6.09
N MET A 39 1.05 14.61 5.63
CA MET A 39 2.31 13.94 5.32
C MET A 39 2.87 13.28 6.57
N SER A 40 2.92 14.01 7.70
CA SER A 40 3.37 13.45 8.97
C SER A 40 2.51 12.26 9.39
N ALA A 41 1.19 12.35 9.27
CA ALA A 41 0.26 11.27 9.61
C ALA A 41 0.46 10.01 8.76
N SER A 42 0.86 10.15 7.49
CA SER A 42 1.17 9.00 6.62
C SER A 42 2.29 8.10 7.17
N PHE A 43 3.15 8.61 8.06
CA PHE A 43 4.22 7.84 8.72
C PHE A 43 3.79 7.14 10.02
N PHE A 44 2.50 7.12 10.36
CA PHE A 44 2.00 6.29 11.46
C PHE A 44 2.06 4.80 11.11
N MET A 45 2.32 3.95 12.11
CA MET A 45 2.43 2.49 11.91
C MET A 45 1.11 1.81 11.58
N SER A 46 -0.02 2.47 11.85
CA SER A 46 -1.36 2.07 11.36
C SER A 46 -1.49 2.16 9.84
N ASN A 47 -0.66 2.96 9.18
CA ASN A 47 -0.59 3.11 7.71
C ASN A 47 0.57 2.28 7.09
N MET A 48 1.14 1.34 7.84
CA MET A 48 2.25 0.51 7.39
C MET A 48 1.85 -0.94 7.27
N SER A 49 2.32 -1.61 6.22
CA SER A 49 2.32 -3.07 6.11
C SER A 49 3.75 -3.54 5.90
N PRO A 50 4.15 -4.70 6.45
CA PRO A 50 5.34 -5.41 5.97
C PRO A 50 5.19 -5.64 4.46
N GLN A 51 6.16 -5.13 3.69
CA GLN A 51 6.20 -5.33 2.25
C GLN A 51 7.60 -5.81 1.86
N ASP A 52 7.65 -6.77 0.94
CA ASP A 52 8.92 -7.19 0.37
C ASP A 52 9.63 -5.98 -0.28
N PRO A 53 10.94 -5.77 -0.08
CA PRO A 53 11.65 -4.62 -0.63
C PRO A 53 11.53 -4.49 -2.16
N SER A 54 11.51 -5.61 -2.90
CA SER A 54 11.36 -5.59 -4.36
C SER A 54 9.94 -5.19 -4.78
N PHE A 55 8.93 -5.59 -4.01
CA PHE A 55 7.54 -5.20 -4.22
C PHE A 55 7.33 -3.69 -3.95
N ASN A 56 7.70 -3.24 -2.74
CA ASN A 56 7.52 -1.87 -2.27
C ASN A 56 8.21 -0.85 -3.19
N ARG A 57 9.49 -1.11 -3.50
CA ARG A 57 10.33 -0.19 -4.29
C ARG A 57 10.13 -0.36 -5.80
N GLY A 58 9.49 -1.46 -6.21
CA GLY A 58 9.24 -1.83 -7.59
C GLY A 58 7.80 -1.54 -8.01
N ILE A 59 7.00 -2.59 -8.13
CA ILE A 59 5.66 -2.50 -8.75
C ILE A 59 4.69 -1.64 -7.94
N TRP A 60 4.81 -1.63 -6.60
CA TRP A 60 3.97 -0.81 -5.74
C TRP A 60 4.21 0.68 -5.99
N LYS A 61 5.48 1.12 -5.95
CA LYS A 61 5.86 2.49 -6.30
C LYS A 61 5.34 2.92 -7.69
N LYS A 62 5.44 2.05 -8.69
CA LYS A 62 4.92 2.34 -10.05
C LYS A 62 3.40 2.54 -10.05
N LEU A 63 2.67 1.73 -9.29
CA LEU A 63 1.22 1.89 -9.12
C LEU A 63 0.89 3.22 -8.43
N GLU A 64 1.61 3.59 -7.38
CA GLU A 64 1.44 4.88 -6.70
C GLU A 64 1.67 6.06 -7.67
N GLU A 65 2.71 5.98 -8.51
CA GLU A 65 2.99 6.97 -9.56
C GLU A 65 1.85 7.06 -10.58
N GLN A 66 1.38 5.90 -11.06
CA GLN A 66 0.29 5.83 -12.04
C GLN A 66 -1.02 6.42 -11.50
N VAL A 67 -1.36 6.15 -10.23
CA VAL A 67 -2.56 6.70 -9.57
C VAL A 67 -2.47 8.22 -9.48
N ARG A 68 -1.30 8.79 -9.17
CA ARG A 68 -1.09 10.24 -9.18
C ARG A 68 -1.24 10.85 -10.57
N GLU A 69 -0.76 10.18 -11.61
CA GLU A 69 -0.97 10.63 -12.99
C GLU A 69 -2.46 10.65 -13.34
N TRP A 70 -3.20 9.61 -12.99
CA TRP A 70 -4.65 9.59 -13.18
C TRP A 70 -5.34 10.72 -12.43
N ALA A 71 -4.87 11.07 -11.23
CA ALA A 71 -5.45 12.15 -10.43
C ALA A 71 -5.34 13.52 -11.10
N VAL A 72 -4.37 13.74 -11.99
CA VAL A 72 -4.26 14.99 -12.78
C VAL A 72 -5.40 15.11 -13.81
N GLY A 73 -5.83 13.98 -14.39
CA GLY A 73 -6.84 13.95 -15.46
C GLY A 73 -8.28 13.72 -14.99
N ASN A 74 -8.49 13.40 -13.72
CA ASN A 74 -9.82 13.12 -13.17
C ASN A 74 -10.19 14.18 -12.13
N ARG A 75 -11.49 14.52 -12.05
CA ARG A 75 -11.98 15.46 -11.03
C ARG A 75 -11.73 14.96 -9.61
N GLU A 76 -11.84 13.66 -9.41
CA GLU A 76 -11.70 12.99 -8.11
C GLU A 76 -11.37 11.52 -8.31
N ILE A 77 -10.55 10.96 -7.43
CA ILE A 77 -10.22 9.53 -7.38
C ILE A 77 -10.31 9.05 -5.95
N TYR A 78 -11.02 7.94 -5.75
CA TYR A 78 -11.05 7.20 -4.50
C TYR A 78 -10.15 5.97 -4.64
N VAL A 79 -9.25 5.79 -3.68
CA VAL A 79 -8.27 4.70 -3.65
C VAL A 79 -8.44 3.94 -2.34
N VAL A 80 -8.65 2.64 -2.43
CA VAL A 80 -8.68 1.73 -1.29
C VAL A 80 -7.53 0.74 -1.44
N THR A 81 -6.70 0.65 -0.41
CA THR A 81 -5.51 -0.20 -0.38
C THR A 81 -5.47 -0.94 0.95
N GLY A 82 -4.89 -2.14 0.93
CA GLY A 82 -4.74 -2.95 2.13
C GLY A 82 -4.07 -4.29 1.81
N PRO A 83 -3.43 -4.93 2.80
CA PRO A 83 -2.84 -6.24 2.61
C PRO A 83 -3.94 -7.31 2.52
N VAL A 84 -3.77 -8.27 1.61
CA VAL A 84 -4.57 -9.50 1.59
C VAL A 84 -3.78 -10.60 2.28
N LEU A 85 -4.32 -11.09 3.39
CA LEU A 85 -3.82 -12.27 4.09
C LEU A 85 -4.44 -13.51 3.42
N THR A 86 -3.61 -14.31 2.77
CA THR A 86 -4.01 -15.62 2.26
C THR A 86 -3.44 -16.71 3.16
N GLU A 87 -4.00 -17.92 3.11
CA GLU A 87 -3.52 -19.07 3.92
C GLU A 87 -2.06 -19.46 3.61
N PHE A 88 -1.48 -18.89 2.53
CA PHE A 88 -0.07 -18.97 2.19
C PHE A 88 0.56 -17.56 2.17
N PRO A 89 1.28 -17.14 3.23
CA PRO A 89 1.72 -15.76 3.46
C PRO A 89 2.78 -15.22 2.46
N HIS A 90 3.11 -15.96 1.41
CA HIS A 90 4.12 -15.58 0.42
C HIS A 90 3.58 -14.69 -0.71
N SER A 91 2.28 -14.37 -0.72
CA SER A 91 1.72 -13.41 -1.68
C SER A 91 0.73 -12.45 -1.00
N ILE A 92 1.15 -11.20 -0.85
CA ILE A 92 0.23 -10.10 -0.56
C ILE A 92 -0.35 -9.66 -1.90
N ASN A 93 -1.55 -10.14 -2.23
CA ASN A 93 -2.31 -9.59 -3.34
C ASN A 93 -2.91 -8.23 -2.91
N CYS A 94 -2.92 -7.23 -3.79
CA CYS A 94 -3.68 -6.00 -3.57
C CYS A 94 -4.90 -6.02 -4.48
N THR A 95 -6.11 -5.91 -3.92
CA THR A 95 -7.34 -5.70 -4.69
C THR A 95 -7.61 -4.21 -4.79
N PHE A 96 -7.62 -3.68 -6.02
CA PHE A 96 -7.93 -2.28 -6.29
C PHE A 96 -9.40 -2.13 -6.69
N PHE A 97 -10.15 -1.28 -5.98
CA PHE A 97 -11.48 -0.86 -6.40
C PHE A 97 -11.42 0.59 -6.88
N ARG A 98 -11.74 0.81 -8.16
CA ARG A 98 -12.00 2.14 -8.71
C ARG A 98 -13.48 2.45 -8.57
N THR A 99 -13.83 3.53 -7.90
CA THR A 99 -15.16 4.15 -8.06
C THR A 99 -15.01 5.61 -8.45
N ALA A 100 -15.04 5.83 -9.76
CA ALA A 100 -15.40 7.11 -10.38
C ALA A 100 -15.99 6.81 -11.76
N GLY A 101 -17.32 6.59 -11.82
CA GLY A 101 -18.12 6.48 -13.05
C GLY A 101 -17.90 5.22 -13.90
N ASN A 102 -18.99 4.64 -14.40
CA ASN A 102 -19.07 3.47 -15.30
C ASN A 102 -17.78 3.14 -16.06
N THR A 103 -16.96 2.23 -15.53
CA THR A 103 -15.98 1.51 -16.34
C THR A 103 -15.69 0.17 -15.67
N SER A 104 -16.08 -0.92 -16.32
CA SER A 104 -15.77 -2.29 -15.91
C SER A 104 -14.28 -2.58 -16.13
N CYS A 105 -13.61 -3.18 -15.15
CA CYS A 105 -12.25 -3.70 -15.31
C CYS A 105 -12.21 -5.20 -14.97
N SER A 106 -11.67 -5.98 -15.90
CA SER A 106 -11.32 -7.39 -15.76
C SER A 106 -9.96 -7.54 -15.08
N ALA A 107 -9.89 -8.35 -14.03
CA ALA A 107 -8.63 -8.73 -13.40
C ALA A 107 -7.84 -9.66 -14.33
N SER A 108 -6.62 -9.27 -14.72
CA SER A 108 -5.69 -10.19 -15.38
C SER A 108 -4.97 -11.03 -14.33
N SER A 109 -5.46 -12.23 -14.09
CA SER A 109 -4.73 -13.31 -13.43
C SER A 109 -3.58 -13.75 -14.32
N GLY A 110 -2.35 -13.36 -14.00
CA GLY A 110 -1.19 -13.69 -14.83
C GLY A 110 0.14 -13.53 -14.11
N ILE A 111 0.39 -14.32 -13.07
CA ILE A 111 1.75 -14.69 -12.68
C ILE A 111 1.73 -16.20 -12.39
N GLY A 112 2.43 -16.95 -13.25
CA GLY A 112 2.49 -18.40 -13.21
C GLY A 112 3.13 -18.91 -11.93
N GLN A 113 2.56 -20.01 -11.42
CA GLN A 113 3.21 -20.86 -10.45
C GLN A 113 4.44 -21.49 -11.10
N SER A 114 5.63 -21.19 -10.57
CA SER A 114 6.79 -22.06 -10.69
C SER A 114 7.39 -22.16 -9.30
N GLY A 115 7.27 -23.34 -8.72
CA GLY A 115 7.63 -23.60 -7.34
C GLY A 115 9.12 -23.53 -7.06
N MET A 116 9.44 -23.39 -5.79
CA MET A 116 10.52 -24.11 -5.14
C MET A 116 10.25 -24.07 -3.62
N VAL A 117 10.66 -25.15 -2.97
CA VAL A 117 10.58 -25.54 -1.55
C VAL A 117 10.75 -24.39 -0.55
#